data_AF-A0A7V4N392-F1
#
_entry.id   AF-A0A7V4N392-F1
#
_cell.length_a   1.000
_cell.length_b   1.000
_cell.length_c   1.000
_cell.angle_alpha   90.00
_cell.angle_beta   90.00
_cell.angle_gamma   90.00
#
_symmetry.space_group_name_H-M   'P 1'
#
loop_
_entity.id
_entity.type
_entity.pdbx_description
1 polymer ?
#
loop_
_entity_poly.entity_id
_entity_poly.type
_entity_poly.pdbx_seq_one_letter_code
_entity_poly.pdbx_strand_id
1 'polypeptide(L)'
;MTKKELAEKLSYKFSDIDKEDLEYIVELFFEIIKEELKKGNRIELRDFGVFTLKKTKGTIFQNPKNKQRYYVKEKYRILFKLGKEFKKRLNTPFLASLDLGTQTFRLCLGKKIDGNVLFLMKKRENVRLGEGLGTEGIISSSAFVRGLESLKKFREELSKYEVENYKVIGTEVFRKAKNAEEFIERAKKEIGLEIKVISPEEEAELSLKGIILGLKTLGIEIKNFITVDVGGGSSEITCTKDGERKWCKSIDLGAVILKEIFHLRYPLHLKVLKSLRDYIKEKLSSIPRDHPEEIIITGGTASLLGGLDLKLNQYIPEKLHGHKITKENLEKLIKKLSNFDLERLRKVRGMEEGREDIVLPGFLIYLEILEHFKKESMLLNEYGILEGTLLSLIEDYNLAKL
;
A
#
# COMPACT_ATOMS: atom_id res chain seq x y z
N MET A 1 -7.37 -21.52 -6.03
CA MET A 1 -7.81 -20.54 -7.03
C MET A 1 -8.69 -21.24 -8.04
N THR A 2 -10.00 -21.05 -7.96
CA THR A 2 -11.00 -21.48 -8.93
C THR A 2 -11.16 -20.45 -10.06
N LYS A 3 -11.90 -20.77 -11.14
CA LYS A 3 -12.23 -19.79 -12.20
C LYS A 3 -12.98 -18.59 -11.64
N LYS A 4 -13.94 -18.83 -10.73
CA LYS A 4 -14.72 -17.80 -10.03
C LYS A 4 -13.83 -16.89 -9.19
N GLU A 5 -12.90 -17.46 -8.42
CA GLU A 5 -11.92 -16.70 -7.64
C GLU A 5 -10.96 -15.88 -8.52
N LEU A 6 -10.62 -16.38 -9.71
CA LEU A 6 -9.80 -15.65 -10.68
C LEU A 6 -10.55 -14.45 -11.27
N ALA A 7 -11.81 -14.65 -11.69
CA ALA A 7 -12.66 -13.57 -12.20
C ALA A 7 -12.91 -12.49 -11.14
N GLU A 8 -13.15 -12.89 -9.89
CA GLU A 8 -13.27 -11.96 -8.76
C GLU A 8 -11.98 -11.17 -8.51
N LYS A 9 -10.80 -11.81 -8.64
CA LYS A 9 -9.53 -11.07 -8.57
C LYS A 9 -9.36 -10.09 -9.74
N LEU A 10 -9.86 -10.42 -10.92
CA LEU A 10 -9.82 -9.53 -12.08
C LEU A 10 -10.78 -8.35 -11.92
N SER A 11 -11.95 -8.53 -11.29
CA SER A 11 -12.92 -7.45 -11.10
C SER A 11 -12.39 -6.32 -10.20
N TYR A 12 -11.48 -6.64 -9.27
CA TYR A 12 -10.77 -5.61 -8.51
C TYR A 12 -9.84 -4.74 -9.37
N LYS A 13 -9.31 -5.28 -10.47
CA LYS A 13 -8.42 -4.55 -11.38
C LYS A 13 -9.18 -3.83 -12.48
N PHE A 14 -10.24 -4.45 -12.99
CA PHE A 14 -11.06 -3.95 -14.08
C PHE A 14 -12.45 -3.57 -13.55
N SER A 15 -12.52 -2.44 -12.86
CA SER A 15 -13.76 -1.92 -12.26
C SER A 15 -14.85 -1.54 -13.26
N ASP A 16 -14.50 -1.46 -14.54
CA ASP A 16 -15.35 -0.93 -15.61
C ASP A 16 -15.91 -2.08 -16.47
N ILE A 17 -15.60 -3.33 -16.11
CA ILE A 17 -16.12 -4.55 -16.74
C ILE A 17 -16.96 -5.28 -15.70
N ASP A 18 -18.15 -5.72 -16.11
CA ASP A 18 -19.04 -6.46 -15.22
C ASP A 18 -18.46 -7.82 -14.82
N LYS A 19 -18.78 -8.27 -13.60
CA LYS A 19 -18.23 -9.53 -13.05
C LYS A 19 -18.61 -10.74 -13.91
N GLU A 20 -19.82 -10.74 -14.46
CA GLU A 20 -20.32 -11.81 -15.35
C GLU A 20 -19.51 -11.88 -16.65
N ASP A 21 -19.17 -10.72 -17.23
CA ASP A 21 -18.32 -10.64 -18.42
C ASP A 21 -16.90 -11.15 -18.12
N LEU A 22 -16.34 -10.80 -16.96
CA LEU A 22 -15.02 -11.30 -16.54
C LEU A 22 -15.03 -12.81 -16.31
N GLU A 23 -16.08 -13.37 -15.73
CA GLU A 23 -16.25 -14.81 -15.59
C GLU A 23 -16.32 -15.49 -16.97
N TYR A 24 -17.07 -14.92 -17.91
CA TYR A 24 -17.17 -15.42 -19.28
C TYR A 24 -15.84 -15.34 -20.04
N ILE A 25 -15.09 -14.24 -19.92
CA ILE A 25 -13.77 -14.09 -20.54
C ILE A 25 -12.78 -15.14 -20.00
N VAL A 26 -12.78 -15.38 -18.69
CA VAL A 26 -11.94 -16.41 -18.08
C VAL A 26 -12.32 -17.80 -18.60
N GLU A 27 -13.61 -18.10 -18.74
CA GLU A 27 -14.08 -19.37 -19.31
C GLU A 27 -13.57 -19.54 -20.75
N LEU A 28 -13.79 -18.53 -21.60
CA LEU A 28 -13.40 -18.56 -23.01
C LEU A 28 -11.89 -18.74 -23.18
N PHE A 29 -11.08 -18.08 -22.35
CA PHE A 29 -9.63 -18.24 -22.36
C PHE A 29 -9.20 -19.70 -22.13
N PHE A 30 -9.80 -20.39 -21.15
CA PHE A 30 -9.48 -21.79 -20.89
C PHE A 30 -10.00 -22.73 -21.98
N GLU A 31 -11.17 -22.44 -22.58
CA GLU A 31 -11.68 -23.23 -23.71
C GLU A 31 -10.77 -23.09 -24.94
N ILE A 32 -10.27 -21.89 -25.25
CA ILE A 32 -9.29 -21.69 -26.33
C ILE A 32 -8.03 -22.52 -26.07
N ILE A 33 -7.50 -22.52 -24.84
CA ILE A 33 -6.34 -23.36 -24.50
C ILE A 33 -6.64 -24.85 -24.73
N LYS A 34 -7.81 -25.34 -24.33
CA LYS A 34 -8.20 -26.74 -24.53
C LYS A 34 -8.27 -27.11 -26.01
N GLU A 35 -8.92 -26.28 -26.82
CA GLU A 35 -9.08 -26.52 -28.26
C GLU A 35 -7.74 -26.50 -28.99
N GLU A 36 -6.85 -25.56 -28.67
CA GLU A 36 -5.52 -25.51 -29.26
C GLU A 36 -4.66 -26.72 -28.85
N LEU A 37 -4.76 -27.20 -27.60
CA LEU A 37 -4.07 -28.42 -27.18
C LEU A 37 -4.65 -29.68 -27.84
N LYS A 38 -5.98 -29.75 -28.08
CA LYS A 38 -6.61 -30.86 -28.82
C LYS A 38 -6.09 -30.95 -30.26
N LYS A 39 -5.84 -29.81 -30.90
CA LYS A 39 -5.24 -29.73 -32.25
C LYS A 39 -3.75 -30.14 -32.26
N GLY A 40 -3.13 -30.31 -31.09
CA GLY A 40 -1.70 -30.64 -30.96
C GLY A 40 -0.79 -29.42 -31.00
N ASN A 41 -1.35 -28.21 -30.93
CA ASN A 41 -0.57 -26.98 -31.01
C ASN A 41 0.23 -26.73 -29.72
N ARG A 42 1.41 -26.15 -29.88
CA ARG A 42 2.21 -25.62 -28.78
C ARG A 42 1.66 -24.25 -28.39
N ILE A 43 1.27 -24.09 -27.13
CA ILE A 43 0.79 -22.81 -26.61
C ILE A 43 1.91 -22.19 -25.78
N GLU A 44 2.36 -21.02 -26.18
CA GLU A 44 3.34 -20.23 -25.44
C GLU A 44 2.69 -18.97 -24.89
N LEU A 45 2.69 -18.85 -23.57
CA LEU A 45 2.28 -17.65 -22.85
C LEU A 45 3.57 -16.99 -22.37
N ARG A 46 3.92 -15.86 -23.00
CA ARG A 46 5.15 -15.11 -22.71
C ARG A 46 5.25 -14.85 -21.20
N ASP A 47 6.46 -15.02 -20.65
CA ASP A 47 6.80 -14.83 -19.24
C ASP A 47 6.14 -15.78 -18.23
N PHE A 48 5.15 -16.58 -18.67
CA PHE A 48 4.46 -17.60 -17.88
C PHE A 48 5.00 -19.01 -18.15
N GLY A 49 4.90 -19.48 -19.39
CA GLY A 49 5.35 -20.82 -19.75
C GLY A 49 4.74 -21.38 -21.03
N VAL A 50 5.05 -22.64 -21.27
CA VAL A 50 4.73 -23.33 -22.52
C VAL A 50 3.99 -24.62 -22.24
N PHE A 51 2.81 -24.78 -22.83
CA PHE A 51 2.10 -26.05 -22.89
C PHE A 51 2.48 -26.80 -24.17
N THR A 52 2.83 -28.07 -24.02
CA THR A 52 3.16 -28.97 -25.14
C THR A 52 2.43 -30.30 -24.98
N LEU A 53 1.94 -30.85 -26.08
CA LEU A 53 1.36 -32.18 -26.09
C LEU A 53 2.46 -33.21 -26.28
N LYS A 54 2.62 -34.14 -25.34
CA LYS A 54 3.56 -35.26 -25.44
C LYS A 54 2.79 -36.56 -25.64
N LYS A 55 3.00 -37.19 -26.79
CA LYS A 55 2.48 -38.51 -27.11
C LYS A 55 3.35 -39.59 -26.46
N THR A 56 2.74 -40.52 -25.73
CA THR A 56 3.41 -41.72 -25.22
C THR A 56 3.06 -42.88 -26.14
N LYS A 57 4.07 -43.56 -26.70
CA LYS A 57 3.85 -44.74 -27.55
C LYS A 57 3.15 -45.83 -26.74
N GLY A 58 2.24 -46.56 -27.40
CA GLY A 58 1.64 -47.75 -26.79
C GLY A 58 2.72 -48.81 -26.52
N THR A 59 2.60 -49.52 -25.40
CA THR A 59 3.58 -50.53 -24.97
C THR A 59 2.85 -51.79 -24.55
N ILE A 60 3.48 -52.94 -24.78
CA ILE A 60 3.05 -54.19 -24.17
C ILE A 60 3.61 -54.21 -22.74
N PHE A 61 2.73 -54.21 -21.75
CA PHE A 61 3.07 -54.40 -20.35
C PHE A 61 2.89 -55.88 -20.00
N GLN A 62 3.91 -56.49 -19.40
CA GLN A 62 3.80 -57.85 -18.88
C GLN A 62 3.70 -57.77 -17.35
N ASN A 63 2.61 -58.32 -16.79
CA ASN A 63 2.46 -58.39 -15.35
C ASN A 63 3.53 -59.34 -14.77
N PRO A 64 4.37 -58.86 -13.83
CA PRO A 64 5.50 -59.63 -13.34
C PRO A 64 5.11 -60.86 -12.52
N LYS A 65 3.90 -60.89 -11.93
CA LYS A 65 3.42 -61.99 -11.07
C LYS A 65 2.82 -63.15 -11.85
N ASN A 66 2.02 -62.88 -12.88
CA ASN A 66 1.30 -63.92 -13.63
C ASN A 66 1.75 -64.04 -15.10
N LYS A 67 2.77 -63.28 -15.52
CA LYS A 67 3.32 -63.22 -16.89
C LYS A 67 2.32 -62.83 -17.99
N GLN A 68 1.10 -62.43 -17.64
CA GLN A 68 0.06 -62.04 -18.58
C GLN A 68 0.44 -60.70 -19.24
N ARG A 69 0.23 -60.59 -20.55
CA ARG A 69 0.56 -59.41 -21.36
C ARG A 69 -0.69 -58.57 -21.61
N TYR A 70 -0.57 -57.25 -21.41
CA TYR A 70 -1.61 -56.27 -21.65
C TYR A 70 -1.08 -55.22 -22.62
N TYR A 71 -1.88 -54.84 -23.62
CA TYR A 71 -1.55 -53.69 -24.46
C TYR A 71 -1.99 -52.40 -23.77
N VAL A 72 -1.04 -51.55 -23.46
CA VAL A 72 -1.30 -50.19 -22.97
C VAL A 72 -1.39 -49.28 -24.19
N LYS A 73 -2.59 -48.78 -24.46
CA LYS A 73 -2.85 -47.85 -25.58
C LYS A 73 -2.00 -46.59 -25.44
N GLU A 74 -1.67 -46.00 -26.59
CA GLU A 74 -1.04 -44.68 -26.61
C GLU A 74 -1.92 -43.64 -25.92
N LYS A 75 -1.28 -42.70 -25.25
CA LYS A 75 -1.96 -41.61 -24.55
C LYS A 75 -1.20 -40.32 -24.72
N TYR A 76 -1.95 -39.23 -24.79
CA TYR A 76 -1.41 -37.88 -24.75
C TYR A 76 -1.33 -37.41 -23.31
N ARG A 77 -0.26 -36.68 -23.00
CA ARG A 77 -0.15 -35.91 -21.76
C ARG A 77 0.23 -34.48 -22.10
N ILE A 78 -0.36 -33.53 -21.39
CA ILE A 78 0.05 -32.14 -21.47
C ILE A 78 1.28 -31.98 -20.57
N LEU A 79 2.33 -31.38 -21.11
CA LEU A 79 3.53 -31.02 -20.38
C LEU A 79 3.64 -29.50 -20.35
N PHE A 80 3.64 -28.93 -19.15
CA PHE A 80 3.87 -27.52 -18.92
C PHE A 80 5.33 -27.30 -18.54
N LYS A 81 6.04 -26.45 -19.30
CA LYS A 81 7.38 -25.97 -18.94
C LYS A 81 7.27 -24.53 -18.47
N LEU A 82 7.79 -24.25 -17.28
CA LEU A 82 7.87 -22.89 -16.73
C LEU A 82 8.69 -21.99 -17.66
N GLY A 83 8.19 -20.78 -17.91
CA GLY A 83 8.98 -19.71 -18.50
C GLY A 83 10.15 -19.33 -17.60
N LYS A 84 11.24 -18.80 -18.16
CA LYS A 84 12.42 -18.40 -17.38
C LYS A 84 12.05 -17.38 -16.29
N GLU A 85 11.22 -16.39 -16.64
CA GLU A 85 10.77 -15.37 -15.70
C GLU A 85 9.90 -15.97 -14.59
N PHE A 86 8.84 -16.72 -14.93
CA PHE A 86 8.02 -17.37 -13.90
C PHE A 86 8.82 -18.30 -12.99
N LYS A 87 9.77 -19.07 -13.54
CA LYS A 87 10.70 -19.89 -12.74
C LYS A 87 11.54 -19.03 -11.79
N LYS A 88 12.06 -17.89 -12.25
CA LYS A 88 12.81 -16.96 -11.40
C LYS A 88 11.93 -16.40 -10.28
N ARG A 89 10.72 -15.93 -10.62
CA ARG A 89 9.75 -15.40 -9.65
C ARG A 89 9.35 -16.43 -8.58
N LEU A 90 9.18 -17.70 -8.97
CA LEU A 90 8.88 -18.80 -8.06
C LEU A 90 10.02 -19.04 -7.06
N ASN A 91 11.27 -19.02 -7.52
CA ASN A 91 12.44 -19.34 -6.69
C ASN A 91 13.07 -18.11 -6.01
N THR A 92 12.51 -16.93 -6.20
CA THR A 92 12.96 -15.72 -5.50
C THR A 92 12.29 -15.68 -4.12
N PRO A 93 13.05 -15.62 -3.02
CA PRO A 93 12.50 -15.59 -1.68
C PRO A 93 11.64 -14.33 -1.48
N PHE A 94 10.59 -14.46 -0.68
CA PHE A 94 9.82 -13.33 -0.24
C PHE A 94 10.57 -12.57 0.85
N LEU A 95 10.39 -11.25 0.84
CA LEU A 95 10.90 -10.34 1.84
C LEU A 95 9.73 -9.56 2.41
N ALA A 96 9.82 -9.19 3.69
CA ALA A 96 8.78 -8.38 4.31
C ALA A 96 9.33 -7.23 5.14
N SER A 97 8.56 -6.14 5.17
CA SER A 97 8.73 -5.06 6.13
C SER A 97 7.47 -4.91 6.94
N LEU A 98 7.64 -4.60 8.22
CA LEU A 98 6.56 -4.32 9.14
C LEU A 98 6.81 -2.97 9.78
N ASP A 99 5.80 -2.11 9.77
CA ASP A 99 5.81 -0.79 10.41
C ASP A 99 4.81 -0.78 11.56
N LEU A 100 5.32 -0.66 12.79
CA LEU A 100 4.55 -0.66 14.02
C LEU A 100 4.39 0.77 14.53
N GLY A 101 3.41 1.48 13.94
CA GLY A 101 3.09 2.85 14.29
C GLY A 101 2.12 3.00 15.47
N THR A 102 1.95 4.24 15.92
CA THR A 102 1.06 4.61 17.04
C THR A 102 -0.39 4.22 16.80
N GLN A 103 -0.91 4.39 15.58
CA GLN A 103 -2.32 4.09 15.25
C GLN A 103 -2.52 2.75 14.56
N THR A 104 -1.61 2.38 13.66
CA THR A 104 -1.80 1.21 12.80
C THR A 104 -0.52 0.45 12.64
N PHE A 105 -0.63 -0.88 12.64
CA PHE A 105 0.46 -1.75 12.20
C PHE A 105 0.27 -2.08 10.73
N ARG A 106 1.36 -2.15 9.98
CA ARG A 106 1.35 -2.42 8.55
C ARG A 106 2.37 -3.49 8.21
N LEU A 107 2.02 -4.33 7.24
CA LEU A 107 2.88 -5.36 6.67
C LEU A 107 2.97 -5.13 5.16
N CYS A 108 4.17 -5.16 4.61
CA CYS A 108 4.39 -5.23 3.19
C CYS A 108 5.22 -6.45 2.84
N LEU A 109 4.75 -7.19 1.84
CA LEU A 109 5.41 -8.34 1.26
C LEU A 109 5.87 -7.99 -0.17
N GLY A 110 7.11 -8.32 -0.49
CA GLY A 110 7.63 -8.15 -1.84
C GLY A 110 8.74 -9.13 -2.20
N LYS A 111 9.26 -8.96 -3.42
CA LYS A 111 10.39 -9.73 -3.98
C LYS A 111 11.34 -8.81 -4.72
N LYS A 112 12.62 -9.16 -4.75
CA LYS A 112 13.59 -8.53 -5.67
C LYS A 112 13.64 -9.32 -6.98
N ILE A 113 13.22 -8.72 -8.08
CA ILE A 113 13.29 -9.33 -9.42
C ILE A 113 14.03 -8.38 -10.34
N ASP A 114 15.15 -8.84 -10.90
CA ASP A 114 15.94 -8.08 -11.89
C ASP A 114 16.35 -6.68 -11.41
N GLY A 115 16.72 -6.55 -10.14
CA GLY A 115 17.11 -5.28 -9.53
C GLY A 115 15.94 -4.40 -9.06
N ASN A 116 14.70 -4.75 -9.44
CA ASN A 116 13.50 -4.02 -9.05
C ASN A 116 12.79 -4.67 -7.85
N VAL A 117 12.10 -3.85 -7.07
CA VAL A 117 11.23 -4.31 -5.99
C VAL A 117 9.84 -4.55 -6.55
N LEU A 118 9.38 -5.80 -6.51
CA LEU A 118 8.01 -6.16 -6.80
C LEU A 118 7.23 -6.24 -5.50
N PHE A 119 6.31 -5.30 -5.30
CA PHE A 119 5.35 -5.31 -4.20
C PHE A 119 4.21 -6.29 -4.51
N LEU A 120 3.92 -7.20 -3.57
CA LEU A 120 2.98 -8.30 -3.79
C LEU A 120 1.75 -8.20 -2.90
N MET A 121 1.91 -7.72 -1.68
CA MET A 121 0.82 -7.59 -0.74
C MET A 121 1.13 -6.50 0.28
N LYS A 122 0.11 -5.73 0.65
CA LYS A 122 0.11 -4.85 1.81
C LYS A 122 -1.06 -5.23 2.72
N LYS A 123 -0.85 -5.22 4.02
CA LYS A 123 -1.89 -5.38 5.03
C LYS A 123 -1.78 -4.28 6.08
N ARG A 124 -2.91 -3.96 6.70
CA ARG A 124 -3.03 -2.92 7.72
C ARG A 124 -3.99 -3.39 8.81
N GLU A 125 -3.59 -3.22 10.07
CA GLU A 125 -4.41 -3.49 11.24
C GLU A 125 -4.53 -2.19 12.06
N ASN A 126 -5.74 -1.86 12.51
CA ASN A 126 -6.00 -0.68 13.34
C ASN A 126 -5.83 -1.06 14.83
N VAL A 127 -4.64 -0.79 15.37
CA VAL A 127 -4.25 -1.25 16.72
C VAL A 127 -4.48 -0.17 17.78
N ARG A 128 -4.26 1.10 17.41
CA ARG A 128 -4.24 2.26 18.30
C ARG A 128 -3.35 2.02 19.52
N LEU A 129 -2.08 1.64 19.26
CA LEU A 129 -1.13 1.30 20.31
C LEU A 129 -0.83 2.49 21.24
N GLY A 130 -0.87 3.72 20.72
CA GLY A 130 -0.65 4.94 21.51
C GLY A 130 -1.86 5.44 22.31
N GLU A 131 -2.98 4.72 22.31
CA GLU A 131 -4.15 5.08 23.11
C GLU A 131 -3.80 5.08 24.61
N GLY A 132 -4.01 6.21 25.29
CA GLY A 132 -3.69 6.40 26.71
C GLY A 132 -2.22 6.80 27.00
N LEU A 133 -1.36 6.84 25.98
CA LEU A 133 0.07 7.14 26.16
C LEU A 133 0.31 8.55 26.70
N GLY A 134 -0.46 9.55 26.22
CA GLY A 134 -0.31 10.94 26.64
C GLY A 134 -0.70 11.20 28.09
N THR A 135 -1.52 10.34 28.70
CA THR A 135 -1.98 10.47 30.09
C THR A 135 -1.15 9.64 31.05
N GLU A 136 -0.87 8.38 30.71
CA GLU A 136 -0.23 7.42 31.63
C GLU A 136 1.25 7.19 31.33
N GLY A 137 1.72 7.57 30.14
CA GLY A 137 3.09 7.31 29.67
C GLY A 137 3.37 5.83 29.39
N ILE A 138 2.34 5.00 29.29
CA ILE A 138 2.43 3.56 29.00
C ILE A 138 1.48 3.17 27.87
N ILE A 139 1.76 2.04 27.23
CA ILE A 139 0.80 1.34 26.37
C ILE A 139 -0.25 0.72 27.29
N SER A 140 -1.51 1.11 27.14
CA SER A 140 -2.61 0.58 27.95
C SER A 140 -2.74 -0.94 27.78
N SER A 141 -3.23 -1.65 28.81
CA SER A 141 -3.36 -3.11 28.76
C SER A 141 -4.21 -3.59 27.58
N SER A 142 -5.26 -2.83 27.21
CA SER A 142 -6.10 -3.15 26.06
C SER A 142 -5.35 -3.01 24.73
N ALA A 143 -4.56 -1.93 24.56
CA ALA A 143 -3.74 -1.69 23.38
C ALA A 143 -2.60 -2.72 23.28
N PHE A 144 -2.00 -3.10 24.41
CA PHE A 144 -0.95 -4.11 24.51
C PHE A 144 -1.43 -5.46 23.96
N VAL A 145 -2.59 -5.93 24.42
CA VAL A 145 -3.18 -7.20 23.94
C VAL A 145 -3.51 -7.13 22.45
N ARG A 146 -4.19 -6.07 21.99
CA ARG A 146 -4.51 -5.88 20.56
C ARG A 146 -3.26 -5.85 19.69
N GLY A 147 -2.18 -5.22 20.16
CA GLY A 147 -0.91 -5.15 19.45
C GLY A 147 -0.28 -6.53 19.26
N LEU A 148 -0.22 -7.34 20.33
CA LEU A 148 0.30 -8.71 20.22
C LEU A 148 -0.57 -9.60 19.32
N GLU A 149 -1.90 -9.48 19.39
CA GLU A 149 -2.81 -10.20 18.49
C GLU A 149 -2.60 -9.82 17.02
N SER A 150 -2.43 -8.52 16.74
CA SER A 150 -2.13 -8.04 15.39
C SER A 150 -0.79 -8.59 14.87
N LEU A 151 0.24 -8.64 15.72
CA LEU A 151 1.53 -9.24 15.37
C LEU A 151 1.41 -10.75 15.12
N LYS A 152 0.57 -11.49 15.86
CA LYS A 152 0.29 -12.91 15.59
C LYS A 152 -0.30 -13.10 14.19
N LYS A 153 -1.29 -12.28 13.81
CA LYS A 153 -1.86 -12.31 12.44
C LYS A 153 -0.79 -12.05 11.37
N PHE A 154 0.10 -11.09 11.59
CA PHE A 154 1.18 -10.83 10.64
C PHE A 154 2.20 -11.98 10.60
N ARG A 155 2.51 -12.62 11.73
CA ARG A 155 3.38 -13.80 11.76
C ARG A 155 2.78 -14.98 10.99
N GLU A 156 1.47 -15.19 11.10
CA GLU A 156 0.76 -16.19 10.28
C GLU A 156 0.87 -15.86 8.79
N GLU A 157 0.74 -14.59 8.40
CA GLU A 157 0.93 -14.18 7.01
C GLU A 157 2.36 -14.42 6.53
N LEU A 158 3.37 -14.03 7.30
CA LEU A 158 4.77 -14.34 6.97
C LEU A 158 5.00 -15.84 6.78
N SER A 159 4.37 -16.67 7.63
CA SER A 159 4.48 -18.13 7.54
C SER A 159 3.84 -18.70 6.28
N LYS A 160 2.67 -18.17 5.86
CA LYS A 160 1.99 -18.59 4.61
C LYS A 160 2.84 -18.38 3.36
N TYR A 161 3.72 -17.38 3.38
CA TYR A 161 4.62 -17.04 2.28
C TYR A 161 6.07 -17.49 2.51
N GLU A 162 6.32 -18.27 3.57
CA GLU A 162 7.65 -18.78 3.93
C GLU A 162 8.70 -17.66 4.01
N VAL A 163 8.31 -16.52 4.59
CA VAL A 163 9.19 -15.35 4.72
C VAL A 163 10.18 -15.56 5.85
N GLU A 164 11.43 -15.84 5.47
CA GLU A 164 12.53 -15.95 6.44
C GLU A 164 13.18 -14.60 6.75
N ASN A 165 13.21 -13.69 5.77
CA ASN A 165 13.91 -12.42 5.87
C ASN A 165 12.89 -11.28 5.93
N TYR A 166 12.84 -10.62 7.09
CA TYR A 166 11.92 -9.52 7.33
C TYR A 166 12.56 -8.46 8.24
N LYS A 167 12.01 -7.25 8.21
CA LYS A 167 12.43 -6.14 9.08
C LYS A 167 11.20 -5.55 9.76
N VAL A 168 11.15 -5.61 11.09
CA VAL A 168 10.07 -5.02 11.90
C VAL A 168 10.60 -3.77 12.56
N ILE A 169 9.99 -2.62 12.26
CA ILE A 169 10.36 -1.34 12.87
C ILE A 169 9.24 -0.85 13.80
N GLY A 170 9.63 -0.27 14.94
CA GLY A 170 8.74 0.42 15.86
C GLY A 170 9.08 1.91 15.91
N THR A 171 8.07 2.76 15.85
CA THR A 171 8.25 4.23 15.78
C THR A 171 7.96 4.92 17.12
N GLU A 172 7.31 6.08 17.08
CA GLU A 172 7.16 7.00 18.21
C GLU A 172 6.62 6.36 19.50
N VAL A 173 5.57 5.53 19.39
CA VAL A 173 4.95 4.88 20.55
C VAL A 173 5.96 4.05 21.36
N PHE A 174 6.87 3.35 20.68
CA PHE A 174 7.90 2.53 21.32
C PHE A 174 9.04 3.37 21.91
N ARG A 175 9.29 4.57 21.39
CA ARG A 175 10.26 5.51 21.97
C ARG A 175 9.75 6.17 23.26
N LYS A 176 8.43 6.36 23.37
CA LYS A 176 7.81 7.12 24.47
C LYS A 176 7.27 6.27 25.61
N ALA A 177 6.76 5.06 25.33
CA ALA A 177 6.09 4.25 26.34
C ALA A 177 7.08 3.60 27.32
N LYS A 178 6.84 3.74 28.62
CA LYS A 178 7.70 3.15 29.67
C LYS A 178 7.71 1.61 29.66
N ASN A 179 6.63 0.98 29.18
CA ASN A 179 6.49 -0.47 29.05
C ASN A 179 6.73 -0.97 27.61
N ALA A 180 7.38 -0.18 26.76
CA ALA A 180 7.72 -0.59 25.39
C ALA A 180 8.64 -1.83 25.37
N GLU A 181 9.64 -1.88 26.26
CA GLU A 181 10.58 -3.01 26.34
C GLU A 181 9.86 -4.34 26.66
N GLU A 182 8.89 -4.31 27.57
CA GLU A 182 8.04 -5.48 27.89
C GLU A 182 7.28 -5.96 26.65
N PHE A 183 6.68 -5.03 25.88
CA PHE A 183 5.99 -5.38 24.64
C PHE A 183 6.94 -6.02 23.62
N ILE A 184 8.13 -5.45 23.44
CA ILE A 184 9.14 -5.94 22.50
C ILE A 184 9.62 -7.33 22.91
N GLU A 185 9.88 -7.54 24.20
CA GLU A 185 10.30 -8.85 24.72
C GLU A 185 9.21 -9.91 24.51
N ARG A 186 7.94 -9.58 24.77
CA ARG A 186 6.82 -10.47 24.53
C ARG A 186 6.60 -10.77 23.04
N ALA A 187 6.72 -9.77 22.17
CA ALA A 187 6.66 -9.97 20.73
C ALA A 187 7.76 -10.94 20.25
N LYS A 188 8.98 -10.82 20.79
CA LYS A 188 10.08 -11.74 20.47
C LYS A 188 9.83 -13.14 21.01
N LYS A 189 9.46 -13.29 22.29
CA LYS A 189 9.30 -14.59 22.96
C LYS A 189 8.06 -15.36 22.49
N GLU A 190 6.91 -14.69 22.36
CA GLU A 190 5.63 -15.35 22.07
C GLU A 190 5.36 -15.50 20.57
N ILE A 191 5.87 -14.58 19.75
CA ILE A 191 5.52 -14.49 18.32
C ILE A 191 6.74 -14.74 17.43
N GLY A 192 7.95 -14.57 17.96
CA GLY A 192 9.19 -14.70 17.20
C GLY A 192 9.43 -13.53 16.26
N LEU A 193 8.91 -12.34 16.57
CA LEU A 193 9.16 -11.10 15.83
C LEU A 193 10.05 -10.17 16.64
N GLU A 194 11.23 -9.88 16.09
CA GLU A 194 12.16 -8.92 16.67
C GLU A 194 11.89 -7.51 16.16
N ILE A 195 11.51 -6.61 17.07
CA ILE A 195 11.15 -5.23 16.77
C ILE A 195 12.40 -4.34 16.97
N LYS A 196 12.81 -3.64 15.92
CA LYS A 196 13.82 -2.58 16.01
C LYS A 196 13.13 -1.24 16.22
N VAL A 197 13.33 -0.62 17.38
CA VAL A 197 12.90 0.77 17.59
C VAL A 197 13.84 1.69 16.82
N ILE A 198 13.31 2.53 15.94
CA ILE A 198 14.11 3.43 15.10
C ILE A 198 14.04 4.87 15.59
N SER A 199 15.10 5.64 15.34
CA SER A 199 15.09 7.07 15.65
C SER A 199 14.14 7.86 14.72
N PRO A 200 13.72 9.08 15.10
CA PRO A 200 12.99 9.97 14.19
C PRO A 200 13.73 10.26 12.88
N GLU A 201 15.07 10.30 12.92
CA GLU A 201 15.91 10.49 11.74
C GLU A 201 15.87 9.27 10.82
N GLU A 202 16.07 8.06 11.36
CA GLU A 202 15.95 6.80 10.60
C GLU A 202 14.55 6.67 9.98
N GLU A 203 13.50 7.01 10.74
CA GLU A 203 12.10 7.00 10.30
C GLU A 203 11.88 7.92 9.08
N ALA A 204 12.44 9.13 9.13
CA ALA A 204 12.35 10.08 8.04
C ALA A 204 13.16 9.65 6.81
N GLU A 205 14.35 9.08 6.99
CA GLU A 205 15.18 8.55 5.91
C GLU A 205 14.50 7.39 5.19
N LEU A 206 13.93 6.44 5.93
CA LEU A 206 13.18 5.32 5.37
C LEU A 206 11.93 5.81 4.63
N SER A 207 11.21 6.79 5.19
CA SER A 207 10.04 7.39 4.53
C SER A 207 10.41 8.05 3.21
N LEU A 208 11.47 8.86 3.19
CA LEU A 208 11.97 9.51 1.98
C LEU A 208 12.41 8.48 0.93
N LYS A 209 13.12 7.43 1.36
CA LYS A 209 13.53 6.33 0.49
C LYS A 209 12.34 5.63 -0.16
N GLY A 210 11.26 5.41 0.58
CA GLY A 210 10.01 4.87 0.04
C GLY A 210 9.36 5.78 -0.99
N ILE A 211 9.29 7.08 -0.70
CA ILE A 211 8.74 8.09 -1.61
C ILE A 211 9.52 8.12 -2.93
N ILE A 212 10.85 8.19 -2.87
CA ILE A 212 11.73 8.20 -4.05
C ILE A 212 11.56 6.90 -4.85
N LEU A 213 11.48 5.74 -4.16
CA LEU A 213 11.19 4.48 -4.83
C LEU A 213 9.86 4.54 -5.58
N GLY A 214 8.81 5.05 -4.96
CA GLY A 214 7.50 5.23 -5.59
C GLY A 214 7.58 6.06 -6.87
N LEU A 215 8.23 7.23 -6.83
CA LEU A 215 8.45 8.07 -8.00
C LEU A 215 9.22 7.33 -9.11
N LYS A 216 10.28 6.60 -8.74
CA LYS A 216 11.05 5.79 -9.68
C LYS A 216 10.19 4.71 -10.34
N THR A 217 9.26 4.08 -9.61
CA THR A 217 8.37 3.06 -10.19
C THR A 217 7.41 3.65 -11.24
N LEU A 218 7.14 4.95 -11.17
CA LEU A 218 6.35 5.70 -12.15
C LEU A 218 7.18 6.24 -13.32
N GLY A 219 8.51 6.02 -13.32
CA GLY A 219 9.42 6.60 -14.30
C GLY A 219 9.59 8.12 -14.13
N ILE A 220 9.31 8.65 -12.93
CA ILE A 220 9.37 10.08 -12.63
C ILE A 220 10.72 10.37 -11.94
N GLU A 221 11.56 11.16 -12.61
CA GLU A 221 12.80 11.68 -12.06
C GLU A 221 12.62 13.14 -11.66
N ILE A 222 12.50 13.41 -10.36
CA ILE A 222 12.37 14.76 -9.81
C ILE A 222 13.43 14.94 -8.74
N LYS A 223 14.16 16.07 -8.80
CA LYS A 223 15.24 16.35 -7.86
C LYS A 223 14.79 17.22 -6.71
N ASN A 224 13.90 18.19 -6.96
CA ASN A 224 13.41 19.13 -5.96
C ASN A 224 11.90 19.01 -5.79
N PHE A 225 11.44 18.46 -4.66
CA PHE A 225 10.01 18.30 -4.39
C PHE A 225 9.67 18.57 -2.93
N ILE A 226 8.41 18.93 -2.68
CA ILE A 226 7.85 19.02 -1.34
C ILE A 226 6.98 17.79 -1.11
N THR A 227 7.23 17.05 -0.04
CA THR A 227 6.33 16.00 0.43
C THR A 227 5.42 16.55 1.53
N VAL A 228 4.14 16.20 1.46
CA VAL A 228 3.13 16.56 2.46
C VAL A 228 2.37 15.31 2.92
N ASP A 229 2.41 15.06 4.22
CA ASP A 229 1.50 14.11 4.88
C ASP A 229 0.55 14.90 5.78
N VAL A 230 -0.75 14.77 5.54
CA VAL A 230 -1.78 15.42 6.36
C VAL A 230 -2.39 14.38 7.28
N GLY A 231 -2.02 14.45 8.55
CA GLY A 231 -2.55 13.61 9.61
C GLY A 231 -3.82 14.17 10.25
N GLY A 232 -4.26 13.50 11.32
CA GLY A 232 -5.36 13.99 12.16
C GLY A 232 -4.92 15.09 13.13
N GLY A 233 -3.73 14.93 13.72
CA GLY A 233 -3.15 15.84 14.72
C GLY A 233 -2.28 16.94 14.11
N SER A 234 -1.38 16.56 13.22
CA SER A 234 -0.38 17.42 12.59
C SER A 234 -0.37 17.23 11.08
N SER A 235 0.38 18.08 10.38
CA SER A 235 0.80 17.84 9.00
C SER A 235 2.31 18.02 8.88
N GLU A 236 2.96 17.08 8.21
CA GLU A 236 4.40 17.10 7.98
C GLU A 236 4.70 17.60 6.56
N ILE A 237 5.52 18.63 6.45
CA ILE A 237 5.96 19.23 5.19
C ILE A 237 7.47 19.10 5.10
N THR A 238 7.94 18.44 4.04
CA THR A 238 9.37 18.12 3.87
C THR A 238 9.86 18.59 2.51
N CYS A 239 10.93 19.37 2.49
CA CYS A 239 11.64 19.70 1.25
C CYS A 239 12.78 18.71 1.02
N THR A 240 12.75 18.11 -0.16
CA THR A 240 13.80 17.23 -0.67
C THR A 240 14.47 17.89 -1.86
N LYS A 241 15.80 17.96 -1.87
CA LYS A 241 16.60 18.35 -3.03
C LYS A 241 17.72 17.33 -3.26
N ASP A 242 17.85 16.86 -4.48
CA ASP A 242 18.87 15.89 -4.91
C ASP A 242 18.86 14.60 -4.08
N GLY A 243 17.66 14.11 -3.73
CA GLY A 243 17.48 12.90 -2.93
C GLY A 243 17.72 13.07 -1.43
N GLU A 244 18.04 14.29 -0.97
CA GLU A 244 18.29 14.59 0.43
C GLU A 244 17.24 15.51 1.02
N ARG A 245 16.87 15.25 2.27
CA ARG A 245 16.00 16.10 3.06
C ARG A 245 16.72 17.40 3.44
N LYS A 246 16.29 18.54 2.89
CA LYS A 246 16.86 19.86 3.21
C LYS A 246 16.25 20.47 4.46
N TRP A 247 14.94 20.31 4.64
CA TRP A 247 14.26 20.66 5.87
C TRP A 247 12.98 19.86 6.01
N CYS A 248 12.51 19.72 7.25
CA CYS A 248 11.22 19.15 7.58
C CYS A 248 10.57 20.04 8.65
N LYS A 249 9.29 20.34 8.47
CA LYS A 249 8.48 21.11 9.41
C LYS A 249 7.19 20.33 9.66
N SER A 250 6.94 20.00 10.91
CA SER A 250 5.61 19.59 11.35
C SER A 250 4.86 20.84 11.79
N ILE A 251 3.64 21.00 11.30
CA ILE A 251 2.71 22.01 11.75
C ILE A 251 1.64 21.32 12.60
N ASP A 252 1.30 21.90 13.75
CA ASP A 252 0.24 21.43 14.65
C ASP A 252 -1.15 21.72 14.05
N LEU A 253 -1.37 21.18 12.87
CA LEU A 253 -2.49 21.44 12.00
C LEU A 253 -2.84 20.15 11.25
N GLY A 254 -3.71 19.35 11.83
CA GLY A 254 -4.28 18.17 11.19
C GLY A 254 -5.80 18.30 11.00
N ALA A 255 -6.37 17.36 10.25
CA ALA A 255 -7.78 17.38 9.88
C ALA A 255 -8.73 17.29 11.10
N VAL A 256 -8.34 16.54 12.14
CA VAL A 256 -9.11 16.38 13.39
C VAL A 256 -9.00 17.64 14.25
N ILE A 257 -7.79 18.20 14.40
CA ILE A 257 -7.57 19.43 15.16
C ILE A 257 -8.36 20.60 14.58
N LEU A 258 -8.35 20.76 13.25
CA LEU A 258 -9.15 21.80 12.59
C LEU A 258 -10.64 21.64 12.82
N LYS A 259 -11.15 20.40 12.77
CA LYS A 259 -12.55 20.11 13.09
C LYS A 259 -12.90 20.54 14.51
N GLU A 260 -12.05 20.23 15.48
CA GLU A 260 -12.25 20.52 16.90
C GLU A 260 -12.18 22.02 17.20
N ILE A 261 -11.12 22.71 16.76
CA ILE A 261 -10.92 24.16 16.99
C ILE A 261 -12.08 24.98 16.44
N PHE A 262 -12.57 24.63 15.25
CA PHE A 262 -13.66 25.37 14.59
C PHE A 262 -15.05 24.82 14.91
N HIS A 263 -15.15 23.78 15.76
CA HIS A 263 -16.41 23.10 16.12
C HIS A 263 -17.30 22.81 14.90
N LEU A 264 -16.70 22.22 13.86
CA LEU A 264 -17.32 22.13 12.55
C LEU A 264 -18.66 21.39 12.58
N ARG A 265 -19.65 21.97 11.91
CA ARG A 265 -20.98 21.40 11.69
C ARG A 265 -21.30 21.45 10.21
N TYR A 266 -21.70 20.32 9.67
CA TYR A 266 -21.97 20.17 8.25
C TYR A 266 -23.45 20.43 7.94
N PRO A 267 -23.77 21.04 6.78
CA PRO A 267 -22.86 21.52 5.72
C PRO A 267 -22.01 22.73 6.14
N LEU A 268 -20.82 22.90 5.55
CA LEU A 268 -19.91 23.99 5.88
C LEU A 268 -20.25 25.27 5.10
N HIS A 269 -20.69 26.29 5.83
CA HIS A 269 -20.94 27.62 5.25
C HIS A 269 -19.67 28.30 4.73
N LEU A 270 -19.82 29.15 3.70
CA LEU A 270 -18.71 29.88 3.06
C LEU A 270 -17.86 30.70 4.05
N LYS A 271 -18.47 31.29 5.08
CA LYS A 271 -17.75 32.03 6.12
C LYS A 271 -16.79 31.13 6.91
N VAL A 272 -17.24 29.92 7.27
CA VAL A 272 -16.43 28.93 8.00
C VAL A 272 -15.28 28.44 7.12
N LEU A 273 -15.54 28.15 5.85
CA LEU A 273 -14.50 27.77 4.89
C LEU A 273 -13.44 28.87 4.76
N LYS A 274 -13.86 30.14 4.68
CA LYS A 274 -12.93 31.27 4.63
C LYS A 274 -12.08 31.35 5.91
N SER A 275 -12.70 31.27 7.08
CA SER A 275 -11.98 31.30 8.37
C SER A 275 -10.99 30.14 8.53
N LEU A 276 -11.35 28.94 8.08
CA LEU A 276 -10.43 27.79 8.04
C LEU A 276 -9.22 28.09 7.15
N ARG A 277 -9.46 28.57 5.92
CA ARG A 277 -8.37 28.92 4.97
C ARG A 277 -7.45 30.00 5.53
N ASP A 278 -8.01 31.07 6.08
CA ASP A 278 -7.23 32.17 6.67
C ASP A 278 -6.33 31.65 7.81
N TYR A 279 -6.87 30.79 8.67
CA TYR A 279 -6.11 30.15 9.77
C TYR A 279 -5.01 29.21 9.27
N ILE A 280 -5.32 28.35 8.29
CA ILE A 280 -4.33 27.45 7.67
C ILE A 280 -3.20 28.28 7.04
N LYS A 281 -3.54 29.35 6.31
CA LYS A 281 -2.58 30.24 5.66
C LYS A 281 -1.67 30.94 6.67
N GLU A 282 -2.22 31.38 7.80
CA GLU A 282 -1.43 31.94 8.91
C GLU A 282 -0.41 30.90 9.43
N LYS A 283 -0.85 29.66 9.69
CA LYS A 283 0.05 28.59 10.14
C LYS A 283 1.11 28.21 9.12
N LEU A 284 0.79 28.27 7.83
CA LEU A 284 1.75 28.04 6.75
C LEU A 284 2.74 29.20 6.56
N SER A 285 2.54 30.36 7.18
CA SER A 285 3.45 31.51 7.02
C SER A 285 4.88 31.24 7.51
N SER A 286 5.05 30.31 8.45
CA SER A 286 6.37 29.88 8.96
C SER A 286 7.07 28.85 8.05
N ILE A 287 6.41 28.36 7.02
CA ILE A 287 6.97 27.40 6.08
C ILE A 287 7.81 28.14 5.03
N PRO A 288 9.04 27.68 4.71
CA PRO A 288 9.84 28.27 3.66
C PRO A 288 9.14 28.22 2.30
N ARG A 289 9.10 29.35 1.58
CA ARG A 289 8.55 29.46 0.23
C ARG A 289 9.54 28.99 -0.82
N ASP A 290 9.91 27.71 -0.76
CA ASP A 290 10.68 27.06 -1.82
C ASP A 290 9.89 27.00 -3.13
N HIS A 291 10.59 26.78 -4.24
CA HIS A 291 9.99 26.53 -5.55
C HIS A 291 10.22 25.07 -5.94
N PRO A 292 9.43 24.11 -5.42
CA PRO A 292 9.57 22.71 -5.82
C PRO A 292 9.23 22.53 -7.29
N GLU A 293 9.70 21.45 -7.91
CA GLU A 293 9.23 21.00 -9.22
C GLU A 293 7.83 20.40 -9.10
N GLU A 294 7.59 19.61 -8.05
CA GLU A 294 6.32 18.94 -7.79
C GLU A 294 6.00 18.90 -6.29
N ILE A 295 4.71 18.83 -5.95
CA ILE A 295 4.25 18.53 -4.59
C ILE A 295 3.78 17.08 -4.56
N ILE A 296 4.39 16.29 -3.69
CA ILE A 296 4.05 14.90 -3.45
C ILE A 296 3.18 14.83 -2.21
N ILE A 297 1.98 14.27 -2.32
CA ILE A 297 1.11 14.02 -1.16
C ILE A 297 1.09 12.53 -0.81
N THR A 298 1.08 12.23 0.47
CA THR A 298 1.01 10.86 0.99
C THR A 298 0.13 10.80 2.24
N GLY A 299 -0.03 9.59 2.78
CA GLY A 299 -0.85 9.35 3.96
C GLY A 299 -2.34 9.17 3.67
N GLY A 300 -3.12 8.87 4.71
CA GLY A 300 -4.52 8.49 4.57
C GLY A 300 -5.42 9.60 4.00
N THR A 301 -5.12 10.87 4.31
CA THR A 301 -5.89 12.00 3.77
C THR A 301 -5.64 12.16 2.26
N ALA A 302 -4.41 11.91 1.80
CA ALA A 302 -4.08 11.87 0.37
C ALA A 302 -4.81 10.73 -0.34
N SER A 303 -4.78 9.51 0.22
CA SER A 303 -5.48 8.35 -0.34
C SER A 303 -6.98 8.59 -0.46
N LEU A 304 -7.60 9.21 0.56
CA LEU A 304 -9.01 9.61 0.55
C LEU A 304 -9.30 10.65 -0.54
N LEU A 305 -8.42 11.64 -0.71
CA LEU A 305 -8.53 12.63 -1.79
C LEU A 305 -8.50 11.96 -3.16
N GLY A 306 -7.52 11.08 -3.41
CA GLY A 306 -7.44 10.34 -4.66
C GLY A 306 -8.66 9.44 -4.90
N GLY A 307 -9.15 8.77 -3.85
CA GLY A 307 -10.34 7.91 -3.92
C GLY A 307 -11.61 8.68 -4.30
N LEU A 308 -11.79 9.89 -3.75
CA LEU A 308 -12.92 10.76 -4.07
C LEU A 308 -12.81 11.41 -5.46
N ASP A 309 -11.60 11.84 -5.86
CA ASP A 309 -11.36 12.44 -7.18
C ASP A 309 -11.55 11.40 -8.31
N LEU A 310 -11.02 10.20 -8.12
CA LEU A 310 -11.19 9.06 -9.04
C LEU A 310 -12.55 8.35 -8.90
N LYS A 311 -13.35 8.70 -7.89
CA LYS A 311 -14.64 8.08 -7.58
C LYS A 311 -14.53 6.55 -7.46
N LEU A 312 -13.57 6.06 -6.68
CA LEU A 312 -13.36 4.63 -6.48
C LEU A 312 -14.44 4.04 -5.56
N ASN A 313 -14.87 2.80 -5.82
CA ASN A 313 -15.79 2.07 -4.91
C ASN A 313 -15.09 1.59 -3.64
N GLN A 314 -13.78 1.39 -3.72
CA GLN A 314 -12.94 0.86 -2.65
C GLN A 314 -11.52 1.39 -2.83
N TYR A 315 -10.71 1.29 -1.79
CA TYR A 315 -9.30 1.64 -1.84
C TYR A 315 -8.54 0.69 -2.78
N ILE A 316 -7.91 1.26 -3.83
CA ILE A 316 -7.10 0.54 -4.83
C ILE A 316 -5.77 1.29 -4.98
N PRO A 317 -4.70 0.88 -4.25
CA PRO A 317 -3.41 1.58 -4.24
C PRO A 317 -2.82 1.83 -5.63
N GLU A 318 -2.99 0.88 -6.55
CA GLU A 318 -2.43 0.96 -7.90
C GLU A 318 -3.09 2.04 -8.76
N LYS A 319 -4.35 2.40 -8.46
CA LYS A 319 -5.03 3.52 -9.13
C LYS A 319 -4.70 4.86 -8.48
N LEU A 320 -4.39 4.85 -7.18
CA LEU A 320 -4.05 6.06 -6.41
C LEU A 320 -2.60 6.49 -6.64
N HIS A 321 -1.67 5.55 -6.66
CA HIS A 321 -0.25 5.83 -6.83
C HIS A 321 0.03 6.47 -8.19
N GLY A 322 0.64 7.66 -8.18
CA GLY A 322 0.88 8.46 -9.38
C GLY A 322 -0.33 9.24 -9.86
N HIS A 323 -1.47 9.19 -9.16
CA HIS A 323 -2.64 10.00 -9.51
C HIS A 323 -2.32 11.48 -9.30
N LYS A 324 -2.56 12.29 -10.34
CA LYS A 324 -2.31 13.72 -10.34
C LYS A 324 -3.61 14.46 -10.06
N ILE A 325 -3.65 15.23 -8.98
CA ILE A 325 -4.80 16.01 -8.58
C ILE A 325 -4.52 17.48 -8.88
N THR A 326 -5.36 18.09 -9.72
CA THR A 326 -5.25 19.52 -10.04
C THR A 326 -5.91 20.37 -8.95
N LYS A 327 -5.41 21.60 -8.79
CA LYS A 327 -6.00 22.62 -7.93
C LYS A 327 -7.49 22.81 -8.23
N GLU A 328 -7.84 22.93 -9.51
CA GLU A 328 -9.21 23.10 -9.98
C GLU A 328 -10.12 21.93 -9.56
N ASN A 329 -9.65 20.68 -9.69
CA ASN A 329 -10.43 19.51 -9.27
C ASN A 329 -10.61 19.48 -7.76
N LEU A 330 -9.57 19.79 -6.99
CA LEU A 330 -9.63 19.90 -5.54
C LEU A 330 -10.65 20.97 -5.10
N GLU A 331 -10.63 22.15 -5.72
CA GLU A 331 -11.59 23.23 -5.44
C GLU A 331 -13.03 22.82 -5.78
N LYS A 332 -13.25 22.17 -6.93
CA LYS A 332 -14.56 21.62 -7.32
C LYS A 332 -15.05 20.60 -6.30
N LEU A 333 -14.16 19.71 -5.83
CA LEU A 333 -14.49 18.70 -4.84
C LEU A 333 -14.84 19.32 -3.49
N ILE A 334 -14.02 20.25 -2.99
CA ILE A 334 -14.29 21.01 -1.76
C ILE A 334 -15.64 21.72 -1.84
N LYS A 335 -15.90 22.44 -2.94
CA LYS A 335 -17.17 23.15 -3.16
C LYS A 335 -18.36 22.21 -3.19
N LYS A 336 -18.23 21.02 -3.78
CA LYS A 336 -19.29 20.01 -3.81
C LYS A 336 -19.56 19.46 -2.41
N LEU A 337 -18.51 19.00 -1.72
CA LEU A 337 -18.62 18.33 -0.43
C LEU A 337 -19.05 19.29 0.69
N SER A 338 -18.70 20.58 0.62
CA SER A 338 -19.12 21.57 1.63
C SER A 338 -20.62 21.80 1.70
N ASN A 339 -21.35 21.49 0.62
CA ASN A 339 -22.82 21.62 0.57
C ASN A 339 -23.55 20.39 1.12
N PHE A 340 -22.84 19.35 1.55
CA PHE A 340 -23.44 18.10 2.03
C PHE A 340 -23.43 18.04 3.56
N ASP A 341 -24.48 17.44 4.13
CA ASP A 341 -24.47 16.99 5.53
C ASP A 341 -23.66 15.69 5.68
N LEU A 342 -23.47 15.24 6.92
CA LEU A 342 -22.69 14.03 7.21
C LEU A 342 -23.29 12.77 6.57
N GLU A 343 -24.62 12.65 6.55
CA GLU A 343 -25.28 11.47 5.98
C GLU A 343 -25.03 11.35 4.47
N ARG A 344 -25.11 12.48 3.76
CA ARG A 344 -24.83 12.53 2.33
C ARG A 344 -23.35 12.36 2.03
N LEU A 345 -22.44 12.89 2.88
CA LEU A 345 -21.00 12.69 2.73
C LEU A 345 -20.61 11.23 2.83
N ARG A 346 -21.16 10.48 3.80
CA ARG A 346 -20.94 9.03 3.94
C ARG A 346 -21.28 8.23 2.69
N LYS A 347 -22.25 8.69 1.90
CA LYS A 347 -22.72 8.03 0.67
C LYS A 347 -21.92 8.44 -0.58
N VAL A 348 -20.95 9.34 -0.47
CA VAL A 348 -20.14 9.75 -1.62
C VAL A 348 -19.18 8.62 -2.00
N ARG A 349 -19.19 8.22 -3.28
CA ARG A 349 -18.27 7.22 -3.82
C ARG A 349 -16.82 7.67 -3.62
N GLY A 350 -16.03 6.84 -2.95
CA GLY A 350 -14.65 7.14 -2.55
C GLY A 350 -14.51 7.61 -1.10
N MET A 351 -15.61 7.88 -0.39
CA MET A 351 -15.58 8.22 1.03
C MET A 351 -15.24 6.98 1.87
N GLU A 352 -14.28 7.12 2.78
CA GLU A 352 -14.01 6.14 3.82
C GLU A 352 -14.92 6.37 5.04
N GLU A 353 -15.43 5.29 5.62
CA GLU A 353 -16.29 5.35 6.81
C GLU A 353 -15.55 5.99 8.00
N GLY A 354 -16.20 6.95 8.66
CA GLY A 354 -15.63 7.66 9.80
C GLY A 354 -14.65 8.79 9.42
N ARG A 355 -14.56 9.14 8.13
CA ARG A 355 -13.76 10.27 7.64
C ARG A 355 -14.60 11.46 7.15
N GLU A 356 -15.93 11.31 7.09
CA GLU A 356 -16.85 12.29 6.53
C GLU A 356 -16.78 13.67 7.21
N ASP A 357 -16.47 13.72 8.50
CA ASP A 357 -16.46 14.92 9.32
C ASP A 357 -15.08 15.62 9.37
N ILE A 358 -14.05 15.00 8.79
CA ILE A 358 -12.68 15.52 8.73
C ILE A 358 -12.14 15.67 7.31
N VAL A 359 -12.88 15.24 6.29
CA VAL A 359 -12.46 15.29 4.88
C VAL A 359 -12.20 16.72 4.38
N LEU A 360 -13.09 17.66 4.66
CA LEU A 360 -12.97 19.04 4.17
C LEU A 360 -11.80 19.80 4.82
N PRO A 361 -11.59 19.74 6.15
CA PRO A 361 -10.39 20.30 6.79
C PRO A 361 -9.09 19.81 6.16
N GLY A 362 -8.94 18.49 5.96
CA GLY A 362 -7.74 17.93 5.34
C GLY A 362 -7.52 18.44 3.92
N PHE A 363 -8.58 18.59 3.12
CA PHE A 363 -8.49 19.06 1.74
C PHE A 363 -8.17 20.54 1.65
N LEU A 364 -8.64 21.35 2.61
CA LEU A 364 -8.27 22.76 2.69
C LEU A 364 -6.79 22.94 3.02
N ILE A 365 -6.17 22.04 3.80
CA ILE A 365 -4.71 22.06 4.02
C ILE A 365 -3.99 21.85 2.68
N TYR A 366 -4.36 20.85 1.90
CA TYR A 366 -3.75 20.62 0.58
C TYR A 366 -3.97 21.80 -0.38
N LEU A 367 -5.15 22.42 -0.36
CA LEU A 367 -5.43 23.59 -1.19
C LEU A 367 -4.52 24.77 -0.82
N GLU A 368 -4.38 25.09 0.46
CA GLU A 368 -3.52 26.19 0.89
C GLU A 368 -2.02 25.88 0.69
N ILE A 369 -1.63 24.61 0.68
CA ILE A 369 -0.27 24.19 0.32
C ILE A 369 0.00 24.47 -1.17
N LEU A 370 -0.94 24.13 -2.07
CA LEU A 370 -0.84 24.49 -3.48
C LEU A 370 -0.68 26.01 -3.67
N GLU A 371 -1.47 26.80 -2.94
CA GLU A 371 -1.39 28.27 -2.96
C GLU A 371 -0.04 28.77 -2.42
N HIS A 372 0.43 28.21 -1.31
CA HIS A 372 1.68 28.61 -0.66
C HIS A 372 2.90 28.40 -1.59
N PHE A 373 2.96 27.26 -2.26
CA PHE A 373 4.05 26.92 -3.19
C PHE A 373 3.78 27.31 -4.64
N LYS A 374 2.64 27.95 -4.93
CA LYS A 374 2.20 28.38 -6.27
C LYS A 374 2.21 27.24 -7.30
N LYS A 375 1.58 26.13 -6.95
CA LYS A 375 1.43 24.95 -7.81
C LYS A 375 -0.02 24.74 -8.22
N GLU A 376 -0.20 24.25 -9.44
CA GLU A 376 -1.52 23.95 -10.00
C GLU A 376 -1.92 22.48 -9.82
N SER A 377 -1.05 21.66 -9.26
CA SER A 377 -1.29 20.24 -9.03
C SER A 377 -0.40 19.66 -7.94
N MET A 378 -0.81 18.49 -7.46
CA MET A 378 -0.02 17.61 -6.59
C MET A 378 -0.09 16.17 -7.11
N LEU A 379 0.92 15.38 -6.80
CA LEU A 379 1.04 13.97 -7.19
C LEU A 379 0.89 13.08 -5.95
N LEU A 380 0.01 12.09 -6.04
CA LEU A 380 -0.23 11.15 -4.95
C LEU A 380 0.80 10.03 -4.95
N ASN A 381 1.44 9.80 -3.81
CA ASN A 381 2.39 8.70 -3.61
C ASN A 381 1.98 7.79 -2.44
N GLU A 382 1.52 6.57 -2.77
CA GLU A 382 1.18 5.49 -1.83
C GLU A 382 2.40 4.77 -1.20
N TYR A 383 3.61 5.22 -1.47
CA TYR A 383 4.84 4.63 -0.93
C TYR A 383 5.41 5.55 0.16
N GLY A 384 5.85 4.96 1.25
CA GLY A 384 6.44 5.66 2.39
C GLY A 384 7.35 4.73 3.20
N ILE A 385 7.31 4.85 4.52
CA ILE A 385 8.22 4.15 5.43
C ILE A 385 8.24 2.63 5.22
N LEU A 386 7.09 2.03 4.92
CA LEU A 386 6.94 0.59 4.78
C LEU A 386 7.73 0.06 3.56
N GLU A 387 7.59 0.73 2.42
CA GLU A 387 8.30 0.42 1.18
C GLU A 387 9.79 0.76 1.28
N GLY A 388 10.13 1.88 1.92
CA GLY A 388 11.52 2.25 2.18
C GLY A 388 12.24 1.27 3.10
N THR A 389 11.55 0.74 4.10
CA THR A 389 12.06 -0.33 4.98
C THR A 389 12.29 -1.62 4.21
N LEU A 390 11.37 -2.00 3.32
CA LEU A 390 11.54 -3.18 2.47
C LEU A 390 12.73 -2.99 1.51
N LEU A 391 12.87 -1.81 0.91
CA LEU A 391 14.00 -1.51 0.04
C LEU A 391 15.34 -1.54 0.80
N SER A 392 15.38 -0.99 2.02
CA SER A 392 16.56 -1.13 2.90
C SER A 392 16.90 -2.59 3.17
N LEU A 393 15.92 -3.42 3.54
CA LEU A 393 16.16 -4.85 3.74
C LEU A 393 16.68 -5.54 2.47
N ILE A 394 16.15 -5.18 1.30
CA ILE A 394 16.59 -5.71 0.02
C ILE A 394 18.06 -5.36 -0.27
N GLU A 395 18.48 -4.14 0.04
CA GLU A 395 19.86 -3.68 -0.11
C GLU A 395 20.80 -4.42 0.84
N ASP A 396 20.44 -4.51 2.12
CA ASP A 396 21.20 -5.24 3.16
C ASP A 396 21.40 -6.71 2.76
N TYR A 397 20.35 -7.35 2.23
CA TYR A 397 20.39 -8.74 1.77
C TYR A 397 21.34 -8.97 0.58
N ASN A 398 21.58 -7.95 -0.27
CA ASN A 398 22.52 -8.08 -1.37
C ASN A 398 23.97 -7.98 -0.90
N LEU A 399 24.23 -7.12 0.08
CA LEU A 399 25.56 -6.98 0.68
C LEU A 399 25.99 -8.27 1.38
N ALA A 400 25.05 -9.01 1.98
CA ALA A 400 25.34 -10.29 2.64
C ALA A 400 25.56 -11.47 1.66
N LYS A 401 25.27 -11.31 0.37
CA LYS A 401 25.43 -12.35 -0.67
C LYS A 401 26.59 -12.11 -1.64
N LEU A 402 27.17 -10.92 -1.61
CA LEU A 402 28.43 -10.58 -2.27
C LEU A 402 29.59 -10.90 -1.33
#